data_AF-A0A2D7XB34-F1
#
_entry.id   AF-A0A2D7XB34-F1
#
_cell.length_a   1.000
_cell.length_b   1.000
_cell.length_c   1.000
_cell.angle_alpha   90.00
_cell.angle_beta   90.00
_cell.angle_gamma   90.00
#
_symmetry.space_group_name_H-M   'P 1'
#
loop_
_entity.id
_entity.type
_entity.pdbx_description
1 polymer ?
#
loop_
_entity_poly.entity_id
_entity_poly.type
_entity_poly.pdbx_seq_one_letter_code
_entity_poly.pdbx_strand_id
1 'polypeptide(L)'
;MLKKAYDISKLTPEQKVRTNLSAQSENYLGIRGDTLLEPSILPMRAKSEKRLTGDNGQCISLMRDTPGAIGTGYGAQTGAGTITIGVGYSSDDPSPTTTASPKGYGIEPLAAVRNHKTTAAEIYISQKTNPDDNLNLTEGNLGQSRAKSSITLKADSLRLVAREGIKFVTGVTEGEKNSAGAPIYSVPRVNFIGGNNDSNLQPVAQAGQIETVVKDIYEQISNLNSILDTFITAQIEFNGELVTHSHHSAAIQSVGVLAAGNPFAINQGKTEMSYELLSPGMKAISNEYVAKIDGIMQKLQLAVSKFNSTDAVGPKNASSPTFYTT
;
A
#
# COMPACT_ATOMS: atom_id res chain seq x y z
N MET A 1 -18.80 22.40 -11.95
CA MET A 1 -20.04 22.91 -11.32
C MET A 1 -19.82 22.95 -9.81
N LEU A 2 -19.97 24.11 -9.18
CA LEU A 2 -19.98 24.21 -7.72
C LEU A 2 -21.29 23.57 -7.21
N LYS A 3 -21.18 22.40 -6.57
CA LYS A 3 -22.31 21.77 -5.88
C LYS A 3 -22.67 22.68 -4.71
N LYS A 4 -23.92 23.16 -4.63
CA LYS A 4 -24.39 23.89 -3.44
C LYS A 4 -24.21 22.98 -2.23
N ALA A 5 -23.74 23.54 -1.11
CA ALA A 5 -23.45 22.76 0.11
C ALA A 5 -24.67 21.95 0.58
N TYR A 6 -25.90 22.46 0.34
CA TYR A 6 -27.15 21.79 0.69
C TYR A 6 -28.22 22.02 -0.39
N ASP A 7 -29.07 21.01 -0.62
CA ASP A 7 -30.24 21.11 -1.50
C ASP A 7 -31.50 21.46 -0.69
N ILE A 8 -31.77 22.76 -0.55
CA ILE A 8 -32.94 23.31 0.15
C ILE A 8 -34.26 23.14 -0.61
N SER A 9 -34.24 22.57 -1.82
CA SER A 9 -35.46 22.36 -2.63
C SER A 9 -36.40 21.33 -2.00
N LYS A 10 -35.85 20.41 -1.19
CA LYS A 10 -36.59 19.32 -0.55
C LYS A 10 -37.22 19.66 0.81
N LEU A 11 -36.94 20.85 1.35
CA LEU A 11 -37.50 21.28 2.65
C LEU A 11 -38.91 21.86 2.47
N THR A 12 -39.85 21.42 3.31
CA THR A 12 -41.22 21.94 3.36
C THR A 12 -41.27 23.39 3.85
N PRO A 13 -42.32 24.17 3.51
CA PRO A 13 -42.47 25.56 3.96
C PRO A 13 -42.42 25.71 5.49
N GLU A 14 -43.00 24.76 6.22
CA GLU A 14 -42.96 24.72 7.69
C GLU A 14 -41.54 24.46 8.22
N GLN A 15 -40.77 23.58 7.58
CA GLN A 15 -39.37 23.34 7.94
C GLN A 15 -38.50 24.58 7.70
N LYS A 16 -38.73 25.33 6.61
CA LYS A 16 -38.01 26.58 6.30
C LYS A 16 -38.28 27.68 7.33
N VAL A 17 -39.53 27.83 7.75
CA VAL A 17 -39.91 28.78 8.83
C VAL A 17 -39.31 28.34 10.17
N ARG A 18 -39.29 27.03 10.48
CA ARG A 18 -38.72 26.47 11.73
C ARG A 18 -37.19 26.60 11.82
N THR A 19 -36.49 26.65 10.69
CA THR A 19 -35.04 26.94 10.62
C THR A 19 -34.71 28.44 10.59
N ASN A 20 -35.68 29.34 10.86
CA ASN A 20 -35.51 30.81 10.78
C ASN A 20 -35.06 31.35 9.39
N LEU A 21 -35.25 30.58 8.31
CA LEU A 21 -34.76 30.94 6.97
C LEU A 21 -35.50 32.12 6.31
N SER A 22 -36.74 32.45 6.73
CA SER A 22 -37.59 33.42 6.01
C SER A 22 -37.53 34.86 6.53
N ALA A 23 -36.96 35.13 7.70
CA ALA A 23 -36.94 36.48 8.30
C ALA A 23 -35.53 37.01 8.63
N GLN A 24 -34.50 36.15 8.65
CA GLN A 24 -33.12 36.54 8.97
C GLN A 24 -32.20 36.61 7.74
N SER A 25 -32.67 36.31 6.52
CA SER A 25 -31.76 36.10 5.37
C SER A 25 -31.00 37.35 4.86
N GLU A 26 -31.36 38.57 5.27
CA GLU A 26 -30.72 39.79 4.76
C GLU A 26 -29.32 40.03 5.36
N ASN A 27 -29.02 39.49 6.55
CA ASN A 27 -27.73 39.70 7.24
C ASN A 27 -26.80 38.46 7.25
N TYR A 28 -27.22 37.35 6.63
CA TYR A 28 -26.50 36.07 6.68
C TYR A 28 -26.10 35.61 5.27
N LEU A 29 -25.42 36.50 4.56
CA LEU A 29 -25.01 36.28 3.15
C LEU A 29 -23.82 35.31 3.04
N GLY A 30 -23.08 35.06 4.13
CA GLY A 30 -21.88 34.22 4.10
C GLY A 30 -20.70 34.82 3.32
N ILE A 31 -20.75 36.12 2.98
CA ILE A 31 -19.74 36.81 2.20
C ILE A 31 -18.70 37.39 3.18
N ARG A 32 -17.40 37.24 2.89
CA ARG A 32 -16.27 37.79 3.69
C ARG A 32 -16.21 37.34 5.16
N GLY A 33 -16.74 36.16 5.48
CA GLY A 33 -16.70 35.61 6.85
C GLY A 33 -17.90 35.97 7.72
N ASP A 34 -18.91 36.64 7.15
CA ASP A 34 -20.22 36.74 7.79
C ASP A 34 -20.83 35.34 8.01
N THR A 35 -21.64 35.21 9.06
CA THR A 35 -22.32 33.97 9.40
C THR A 35 -23.25 33.58 8.25
N LEU A 36 -23.13 32.34 7.75
CA LEU A 36 -24.06 31.79 6.77
C LEU A 36 -25.20 31.10 7.53
N LEU A 37 -26.44 31.32 7.11
CA LEU A 37 -27.58 30.64 7.72
C LEU A 37 -27.60 29.18 7.25
N GLU A 38 -27.01 28.30 8.06
CA GLU A 38 -26.96 26.86 7.81
C GLU A 38 -27.89 26.11 8.77
N PRO A 39 -28.60 25.07 8.30
CA PRO A 39 -29.31 24.15 9.19
C PRO A 39 -28.27 23.33 9.97
N SER A 40 -27.94 23.79 11.18
CA SER A 40 -27.02 23.08 12.08
C SER A 40 -27.79 22.09 12.96
N ILE A 41 -27.51 20.80 12.77
CA ILE A 41 -28.00 19.76 13.68
C ILE A 41 -26.98 19.62 14.80
N LEU A 42 -27.36 20.05 16.00
CA LEU A 42 -26.53 19.81 17.18
C LEU A 42 -26.78 18.40 17.70
N PRO A 43 -25.72 17.59 17.95
CA PRO A 43 -25.91 16.25 18.48
C PRO A 43 -26.52 16.31 19.90
N MET A 44 -27.26 15.27 20.30
CA MET A 44 -27.80 15.16 21.66
C MET A 44 -26.75 15.46 22.71
N ARG A 45 -27.09 16.32 23.67
CA ARG A 45 -26.17 16.74 24.73
C ARG A 45 -26.35 15.85 25.95
N ALA A 46 -25.27 15.20 26.39
CA ALA A 46 -25.28 14.51 27.68
C ALA A 46 -25.23 15.53 28.82
N LYS A 47 -25.86 15.21 29.97
CA LYS A 47 -25.89 16.13 31.13
C LYS A 47 -24.50 16.54 31.62
N SER A 48 -23.52 15.65 31.50
CA SER A 48 -22.12 15.89 31.88
C SER A 48 -21.24 16.46 30.74
N GLU A 49 -21.80 16.73 29.55
CA GLU A 49 -21.05 17.22 28.41
C GLU A 49 -20.82 18.73 28.50
N LYS A 50 -19.57 19.14 28.32
CA LYS A 50 -19.17 20.51 28.05
C LYS A 50 -18.84 20.64 26.58
N ARG A 51 -19.54 21.54 25.88
CA ARG A 51 -19.45 21.70 24.43
C ARG A 51 -19.12 23.15 24.08
N LEU A 52 -18.25 23.32 23.10
CA LEU A 52 -17.97 24.59 22.43
C LEU A 52 -18.44 24.43 20.98
N THR A 53 -19.44 25.20 20.58
CA THR A 53 -20.02 25.16 19.22
C THR A 53 -19.72 26.46 18.50
N GLY A 54 -19.35 26.37 17.22
CA GLY A 54 -19.32 27.52 16.32
C GLY A 54 -20.62 27.63 15.51
N ASP A 55 -20.79 28.76 14.84
CA ASP A 55 -22.02 29.07 14.10
C ASP A 55 -22.18 28.26 12.82
N ASN A 56 -21.09 27.74 12.24
CA ASN A 56 -21.09 26.98 10.99
C ASN A 56 -20.87 25.47 11.25
N GLY A 57 -21.58 24.91 12.23
CA GLY A 57 -21.61 23.47 12.48
C GLY A 57 -20.31 22.85 13.03
N GLN A 58 -19.38 23.66 13.55
CA GLN A 58 -18.19 23.16 14.23
C GLN A 58 -18.47 22.87 15.70
N CYS A 59 -17.88 21.80 16.24
CA CYS A 59 -18.10 21.42 17.63
C CYS A 59 -16.84 20.79 18.25
N ILE A 60 -16.50 21.26 19.45
CA ILE A 60 -15.59 20.58 20.38
C ILE A 60 -16.41 20.11 21.57
N SER A 61 -16.42 18.81 21.80
CA SER A 61 -17.14 18.16 22.91
C SER A 61 -16.17 17.51 23.88
N LEU A 62 -16.30 17.87 25.16
CA LEU A 62 -15.70 17.18 26.29
C LEU A 62 -16.81 16.41 26.99
N MET A 63 -16.78 15.09 26.91
CA MET A 63 -17.84 14.24 27.44
C MET A 63 -17.33 12.88 27.87
N ARG A 64 -18.26 11.99 28.23
CA ARG A 64 -17.96 10.57 28.41
C ARG A 64 -18.04 9.83 27.08
N ASP A 65 -17.29 8.74 26.98
CA ASP A 65 -17.23 7.88 25.80
C ASP A 65 -18.62 7.37 25.39
N THR A 66 -19.10 7.88 24.27
CA THR A 66 -20.44 7.60 23.70
C THR A 66 -20.32 7.60 22.17
N PRO A 67 -19.87 6.48 21.57
CA PRO A 67 -19.70 6.39 20.11
C PRO A 67 -21.02 6.39 19.33
N GLY A 68 -22.13 6.10 20.01
CA GLY A 68 -23.49 6.18 19.47
C GLY A 68 -24.38 7.06 20.35
N ALA A 69 -25.50 6.49 20.81
CA ALA A 69 -26.44 7.17 21.70
C ALA A 69 -25.87 7.43 23.11
N ILE A 70 -26.49 8.35 23.84
CA ILE A 70 -26.21 8.58 25.26
C ILE A 70 -26.40 7.24 26.00
N GLY A 71 -25.41 6.86 26.81
CA GLY A 71 -25.44 5.58 27.53
C GLY A 71 -24.78 4.41 26.80
N THR A 72 -24.26 4.62 25.57
CA THR A 72 -23.42 3.64 24.87
C THR A 72 -21.94 3.81 25.19
N GLY A 73 -21.10 2.88 24.74
CA GLY A 73 -19.65 2.94 24.91
C GLY A 73 -19.17 2.74 26.34
N TYR A 74 -17.91 3.08 26.58
CA TYR A 74 -17.26 2.93 27.89
C TYR A 74 -17.54 4.09 28.83
N GLY A 75 -18.23 5.14 28.37
CA GLY A 75 -18.63 6.27 29.19
C GLY A 75 -19.74 5.91 30.16
N ALA A 76 -20.62 4.99 29.75
CA ALA A 76 -21.66 4.43 30.61
C ALA A 76 -21.12 3.33 31.53
N GLN A 77 -20.20 2.50 31.04
CA GLN A 77 -19.71 1.33 31.77
C GLN A 77 -18.62 1.68 32.78
N THR A 78 -17.57 2.37 32.33
CA THR A 78 -16.37 2.65 33.13
C THR A 78 -16.14 4.13 33.38
N GLY A 79 -17.04 5.00 32.90
CA GLY A 79 -16.89 6.45 33.03
C GLY A 79 -15.75 7.02 32.18
N ALA A 80 -15.35 6.35 31.10
CA ALA A 80 -14.24 6.78 30.26
C ALA A 80 -14.48 8.18 29.67
N GLY A 81 -13.46 9.03 29.73
CA GLY A 81 -13.51 10.38 29.14
C GLY A 81 -13.20 10.38 27.65
N THR A 82 -13.83 11.31 26.93
CA THR A 82 -13.68 11.49 25.49
C THR A 82 -13.64 12.95 25.11
N ILE A 83 -12.76 13.26 24.17
CA ILE A 83 -12.68 14.54 23.49
C ILE A 83 -13.01 14.29 22.02
N THR A 84 -13.91 15.09 21.48
CA THR A 84 -14.25 15.04 20.05
C THR A 84 -14.16 16.42 19.45
N ILE A 85 -13.47 16.51 18.33
CA ILE A 85 -13.41 17.71 17.50
C ILE A 85 -13.99 17.30 16.17
N GLY A 86 -15.17 17.84 15.83
CA GLY A 86 -15.89 17.43 14.64
C GLY A 86 -16.56 18.59 13.93
N VAL A 87 -16.78 18.40 12.64
CA VAL A 87 -17.48 19.33 11.75
C VAL A 87 -18.45 18.55 10.87
N GLY A 88 -19.59 19.16 10.52
CA GLY A 88 -20.57 18.56 9.61
C GLY A 88 -21.21 17.29 10.20
N TYR A 89 -21.86 17.42 11.36
CA TYR A 89 -22.65 16.32 11.94
C TYR A 89 -23.91 16.08 11.08
N SER A 90 -24.18 14.82 10.74
CA SER A 90 -25.33 14.41 9.91
C SER A 90 -25.33 15.03 8.50
N SER A 91 -24.14 15.09 7.88
CA SER A 91 -23.93 15.75 6.59
C SER A 91 -24.52 15.00 5.39
N ASP A 92 -24.65 13.67 5.49
CA ASP A 92 -25.12 12.77 4.43
C ASP A 92 -26.64 12.58 4.46
N ASP A 93 -27.22 12.55 5.66
CA ASP A 93 -28.65 12.47 5.88
C ASP A 93 -29.06 13.37 7.06
N PRO A 94 -29.52 14.61 6.80
CA PRO A 94 -30.14 15.43 7.84
C PRO A 94 -31.55 14.92 8.19
N SER A 95 -31.95 13.72 7.73
CA SER A 95 -33.29 13.22 7.97
C SER A 95 -33.57 13.19 9.47
N PRO A 96 -34.64 13.88 9.89
CA PRO A 96 -35.09 13.72 11.23
C PRO A 96 -35.52 12.28 11.41
N THR A 97 -34.96 11.58 12.39
CA THR A 97 -35.71 10.48 13.01
C THR A 97 -36.94 11.12 13.64
N THR A 98 -38.01 11.25 12.84
CA THR A 98 -39.31 11.72 13.28
C THR A 98 -39.92 10.63 14.14
N THR A 99 -39.53 10.55 15.41
CA THR A 99 -40.47 10.04 16.40
C THR A 99 -41.45 11.17 16.66
N ALA A 100 -42.59 11.11 15.96
CA ALA A 100 -43.73 11.95 16.28
C ALA A 100 -44.05 11.76 17.77
N SER A 101 -43.86 12.79 18.58
CA SER A 101 -44.32 12.78 19.96
C SER A 101 -45.84 12.56 19.93
N PRO A 102 -46.40 11.53 20.60
CA PRO A 102 -47.83 11.24 20.58
C PRO A 102 -48.72 12.37 21.14
N LYS A 103 -48.13 13.44 21.68
CA LYS A 103 -48.83 14.48 22.44
C LYS A 103 -48.90 15.86 21.78
N GLY A 104 -48.52 16.02 20.52
CA GLY A 104 -48.92 17.19 19.71
C GLY A 104 -48.46 18.59 20.18
N TYR A 105 -47.63 18.71 21.22
CA TYR A 105 -47.16 20.00 21.73
C TYR A 105 -45.67 19.95 22.04
N GLY A 106 -44.90 20.80 21.35
CA GLY A 106 -43.45 20.98 21.52
C GLY A 106 -42.62 20.29 20.45
N ILE A 107 -42.02 21.08 19.55
CA ILE A 107 -40.98 20.61 18.63
C ILE A 107 -39.65 20.85 19.34
N GLU A 108 -39.10 19.83 19.99
CA GLU A 108 -37.73 19.90 20.49
C GLU A 108 -36.75 19.91 19.30
N PRO A 109 -35.62 20.66 19.39
CA PRO A 109 -34.59 20.59 18.37
C PRO A 109 -34.19 19.13 18.17
N LEU A 110 -34.24 18.70 16.91
CA LEU A 110 -34.04 17.33 16.51
C LEU A 110 -32.59 16.95 16.77
N ALA A 111 -32.37 16.39 17.94
CA ALA A 111 -31.04 16.09 18.41
C ALA A 111 -30.61 14.79 17.75
N ALA A 112 -29.77 14.89 16.72
CA ALA A 112 -29.19 13.71 16.11
C ALA A 112 -28.36 12.95 17.14
N VAL A 113 -28.53 11.64 17.17
CA VAL A 113 -27.61 10.76 17.88
C VAL A 113 -26.26 10.88 17.20
N ARG A 114 -25.21 11.12 17.99
CA ARG A 114 -23.84 11.15 17.47
C ARG A 114 -23.54 9.79 16.83
N ASN A 115 -23.05 9.82 15.60
CA ASN A 115 -22.61 8.63 14.90
C ASN A 115 -21.39 8.97 14.03
N HIS A 116 -20.28 8.29 14.30
CA HIS A 116 -19.02 8.45 13.58
C HIS A 116 -19.13 8.17 12.08
N LYS A 117 -20.17 7.47 11.62
CA LYS A 117 -20.43 7.23 10.19
C LYS A 117 -20.93 8.47 9.47
N THR A 118 -21.84 9.21 10.10
CA THR A 118 -22.57 10.36 9.52
C THR A 118 -21.82 11.70 9.64
N THR A 119 -20.72 11.73 10.40
CA THR A 119 -19.86 12.92 10.54
C THR A 119 -18.98 13.10 9.31
N ALA A 120 -18.92 14.32 8.76
CA ALA A 120 -18.09 14.61 7.59
C ALA A 120 -16.58 14.49 7.92
N ALA A 121 -16.14 15.19 8.98
CA ALA A 121 -14.77 15.07 9.47
C ALA A 121 -14.73 15.13 10.99
N GLU A 122 -13.92 14.25 11.59
CA GLU A 122 -13.87 14.04 13.04
C GLU A 122 -12.48 13.60 13.50
N ILE A 123 -12.03 14.20 14.61
CA ILE A 123 -10.96 13.71 15.47
C ILE A 123 -11.62 13.21 16.75
N TYR A 124 -11.55 11.91 16.98
CA TYR A 124 -12.13 11.25 18.12
C TYR A 124 -11.04 10.70 19.03
N ILE A 125 -10.97 11.20 20.26
CA ILE A 125 -9.96 10.84 21.26
C ILE A 125 -10.71 10.26 22.46
N SER A 126 -10.47 8.99 22.79
CA SER A 126 -11.11 8.34 23.92
C SER A 126 -10.09 7.63 24.81
N GLN A 127 -10.26 7.76 26.12
CA GLN A 127 -9.45 7.05 27.11
C GLN A 127 -9.62 5.53 27.02
N LYS A 128 -10.82 5.09 26.64
CA LYS A 128 -11.16 3.67 26.50
C LYS A 128 -12.32 3.53 25.52
N THR A 129 -12.09 2.85 24.41
CA THR A 129 -13.12 2.64 23.39
C THR A 129 -12.82 1.39 22.56
N ASN A 130 -13.74 1.05 21.65
CA ASN A 130 -13.58 0.03 20.61
C ASN A 130 -13.61 0.73 19.25
N PRO A 131 -12.51 1.38 18.81
CA PRO A 131 -12.54 2.22 17.62
C PRO A 131 -12.93 1.44 16.36
N ASP A 132 -12.49 0.18 16.25
CA ASP A 132 -12.72 -0.64 15.07
C ASP A 132 -14.20 -1.04 14.94
N ASP A 133 -14.85 -1.42 16.04
CA ASP A 133 -16.28 -1.73 16.03
C ASP A 133 -17.13 -0.48 15.75
N ASN A 134 -16.75 0.65 16.36
CA ASN A 134 -17.46 1.93 16.20
C ASN A 134 -17.47 2.39 14.74
N LEU A 135 -16.36 2.18 14.02
CA LEU A 135 -16.20 2.58 12.62
C LEU A 135 -16.37 1.44 11.61
N ASN A 136 -16.57 0.21 12.10
CA ASN A 136 -16.66 -1.02 11.29
C ASN A 136 -15.40 -1.24 10.44
N LEU A 137 -14.24 -1.08 11.08
CA LEU A 137 -12.93 -1.36 10.49
C LEU A 137 -12.63 -2.85 10.56
N THR A 138 -11.97 -3.36 9.52
CA THR A 138 -11.48 -4.73 9.48
C THR A 138 -10.34 -4.91 10.47
N GLU A 139 -10.20 -6.14 10.96
CA GLU A 139 -9.26 -6.49 12.02
C GLU A 139 -7.79 -6.39 11.56
N GLY A 140 -7.51 -6.86 10.34
CA GLY A 140 -6.15 -6.97 9.84
C GLY A 140 -5.26 -7.84 10.72
N ASN A 141 -3.94 -7.69 10.60
CA ASN A 141 -2.98 -8.55 11.31
C ASN A 141 -2.79 -8.20 12.81
N LEU A 142 -3.37 -7.09 13.29
CA LEU A 142 -3.15 -6.61 14.66
C LEU A 142 -4.26 -7.00 15.63
N GLY A 143 -5.36 -7.54 15.12
CA GLY A 143 -6.52 -7.82 15.93
C GLY A 143 -7.39 -6.58 16.13
N GLN A 144 -8.64 -6.78 16.56
CA GLN A 144 -9.51 -5.67 16.91
C GLN A 144 -9.02 -4.96 18.18
N SER A 145 -9.02 -3.63 18.15
CA SER A 145 -8.77 -2.79 19.30
C SER A 145 -10.03 -2.72 20.17
N ARG A 146 -9.98 -3.38 21.33
CA ARG A 146 -11.08 -3.38 22.32
C ARG A 146 -10.62 -2.88 23.67
N ALA A 147 -11.44 -2.05 24.31
CA ALA A 147 -11.22 -1.53 25.66
C ALA A 147 -9.86 -0.81 25.83
N LYS A 148 -9.37 -0.14 24.78
CA LYS A 148 -8.06 0.55 24.74
C LYS A 148 -8.24 2.06 24.50
N SER A 149 -7.25 2.84 24.92
CA SER A 149 -7.17 4.25 24.52
C SER A 149 -6.94 4.34 23.02
N SER A 150 -7.69 5.20 22.36
CA SER A 150 -7.60 5.37 20.91
C SER A 150 -7.74 6.82 20.50
N ILE A 151 -7.03 7.17 19.44
CA ILE A 151 -7.22 8.39 18.67
C ILE A 151 -7.59 7.95 17.26
N THR A 152 -8.70 8.45 16.74
CA THR A 152 -9.18 8.13 15.40
C THR A 152 -9.41 9.41 14.61
N LEU A 153 -8.92 9.41 13.37
CA LEU A 153 -9.03 10.50 12.42
C LEU A 153 -9.89 10.03 11.24
N LYS A 154 -10.97 10.75 10.96
CA LYS A 154 -11.86 10.47 9.84
C LYS A 154 -12.11 11.74 9.03
N ALA A 155 -11.97 11.65 7.72
CA ALA A 155 -12.36 12.67 6.75
C ALA A 155 -12.38 12.04 5.35
N ASP A 156 -12.94 12.73 4.35
CA ASP A 156 -12.87 12.31 2.94
C ASP A 156 -11.43 12.29 2.41
N SER A 157 -10.58 13.18 2.93
CA SER A 157 -9.17 13.29 2.54
C SER A 157 -8.33 13.71 3.73
N LEU A 158 -7.38 12.86 4.13
CA LEU A 158 -6.39 13.15 5.17
C LEU A 158 -5.04 13.44 4.51
N ARG A 159 -4.44 14.58 4.87
CA ARG A 159 -3.09 14.98 4.42
C ARG A 159 -2.24 15.26 5.65
N LEU A 160 -1.11 14.59 5.77
CA LEU A 160 -0.09 14.86 6.78
C LEU A 160 1.09 15.52 6.08
N VAL A 161 1.38 16.78 6.40
CA VAL A 161 2.42 17.58 5.76
C VAL A 161 3.45 18.00 6.81
N ALA A 162 4.71 17.65 6.58
CA ALA A 162 5.85 18.07 7.39
C ALA A 162 6.96 18.60 6.48
N ARG A 163 7.70 19.61 6.93
CA ARG A 163 8.81 20.21 6.16
C ARG A 163 10.10 19.42 6.23
N GLU A 164 10.31 18.65 7.30
CA GLU A 164 11.53 17.87 7.53
C GLU A 164 11.27 16.37 7.40
N GLY A 165 10.31 15.85 8.16
CA GLY A 165 9.93 14.43 8.08
C GLY A 165 8.77 14.06 8.98
N ILE A 166 8.25 12.85 8.79
CA ILE A 166 7.22 12.22 9.62
C ILE A 166 7.77 10.89 10.11
N LYS A 167 7.77 10.66 11.42
CA LYS A 167 8.25 9.42 12.04
C LYS A 167 7.11 8.76 12.81
N PHE A 168 6.82 7.50 12.47
CA PHE A 168 5.94 6.62 13.26
C PHE A 168 6.80 5.67 14.09
N VAL A 169 6.61 5.65 15.41
CA VAL A 169 7.37 4.79 16.31
C VAL A 169 6.39 3.97 17.13
N THR A 170 6.59 2.66 17.15
CA THR A 170 5.79 1.70 17.91
C THR A 170 6.68 0.99 18.94
N GLY A 171 6.14 0.64 20.11
CA GLY A 171 6.85 -0.13 21.14
C GLY A 171 8.06 0.58 21.73
N VAL A 172 7.88 1.83 22.18
CA VAL A 172 8.98 2.72 22.60
C VAL A 172 9.69 2.24 23.87
N THR A 173 8.99 1.59 24.80
CA THR A 173 9.55 1.19 26.10
C THR A 173 9.21 -0.27 26.42
N GLU A 174 10.22 -1.04 26.80
CA GLU A 174 10.03 -2.41 27.29
C GLU A 174 9.34 -2.40 28.67
N GLY A 175 8.39 -3.31 28.88
CA GLY A 175 7.66 -3.42 30.15
C GLY A 175 6.53 -2.40 30.35
N GLU A 176 6.24 -1.56 29.35
CA GLU A 176 5.09 -0.65 29.40
C GLU A 176 3.77 -1.42 29.45
N LYS A 177 2.82 -0.83 30.18
CA LYS A 177 1.45 -1.30 30.27
C LYS A 177 0.57 -0.48 29.34
N ASN A 178 -0.39 -1.13 28.70
CA ASN A 178 -1.41 -0.42 27.93
C ASN A 178 -2.32 0.42 28.86
N SER A 179 -3.26 1.17 28.27
CA SER A 179 -4.23 1.99 29.00
C SER A 179 -5.14 1.21 29.97
N ALA A 180 -5.20 -0.12 29.85
CA ALA A 180 -5.94 -1.01 30.75
C ALA A 180 -5.04 -1.61 31.85
N GLY A 181 -3.76 -1.24 31.91
CA GLY A 181 -2.80 -1.75 32.89
C GLY A 181 -2.21 -3.13 32.56
N ALA A 182 -2.53 -3.70 31.40
CA ALA A 182 -1.99 -4.98 30.99
C ALA A 182 -0.62 -4.80 30.31
N PRO A 183 0.36 -5.70 30.58
CA PRO A 183 1.67 -5.63 29.96
C PRO A 183 1.61 -5.81 28.44
N ILE A 184 2.48 -5.12 27.71
CA ILE A 184 2.63 -5.24 26.27
C ILE A 184 3.72 -6.29 26.00
N TYR A 185 3.33 -7.47 25.55
CA TYR A 185 4.26 -8.61 25.36
C TYR A 185 5.06 -8.59 24.05
N SER A 186 4.63 -7.79 23.07
CA SER A 186 5.26 -7.73 21.76
C SER A 186 5.15 -6.33 21.18
N VAL A 187 6.18 -5.87 20.46
CA VAL A 187 6.10 -4.64 19.67
C VAL A 187 5.09 -4.85 18.55
N PRO A 188 3.95 -4.12 18.55
CA PRO A 188 2.94 -4.27 17.52
C PRO A 188 3.50 -3.81 16.17
N ARG A 189 3.10 -4.52 15.11
CA ARG A 189 3.40 -4.14 13.72
C ARG A 189 2.57 -2.93 13.30
N VAL A 190 2.85 -2.38 12.12
CA VAL A 190 2.03 -1.33 11.48
C VAL A 190 1.26 -1.95 10.33
N ASN A 191 -0.07 -1.75 10.32
CA ASN A 191 -0.93 -2.18 9.22
C ASN A 191 -1.24 -1.01 8.28
N PHE A 192 -1.10 -1.23 6.98
CA PHE A 192 -1.60 -0.34 5.94
C PHE A 192 -2.72 -1.08 5.19
N ILE A 193 -3.97 -0.70 5.46
CA ILE A 193 -5.15 -1.40 4.94
C ILE A 193 -5.86 -0.50 3.91
N GLY A 194 -5.96 -0.96 2.67
CA GLY A 194 -6.71 -0.29 1.62
C GLY A 194 -8.12 -0.87 1.49
N GLY A 195 -9.14 0.00 1.34
CA GLY A 195 -10.51 -0.43 1.04
C GLY A 195 -11.21 -1.24 2.14
N ASN A 196 -10.73 -1.17 3.39
CA ASN A 196 -11.28 -1.92 4.52
C ASN A 196 -11.33 -3.45 4.28
N ASN A 197 -10.39 -3.98 3.51
CA ASN A 197 -10.27 -5.40 3.20
C ASN A 197 -8.88 -5.91 3.62
N ASP A 198 -8.83 -6.93 4.47
CA ASP A 198 -7.60 -7.51 4.99
C ASP A 198 -7.18 -8.84 4.33
N SER A 199 -7.91 -9.31 3.32
CA SER A 199 -7.66 -10.61 2.69
C SER A 199 -6.27 -10.77 2.06
N ASN A 200 -5.60 -9.65 1.74
CA ASN A 200 -4.27 -9.64 1.11
C ASN A 200 -3.37 -8.56 1.70
N LEU A 201 -3.27 -8.50 3.03
CA LEU A 201 -2.33 -7.59 3.69
C LEU A 201 -0.88 -8.03 3.48
N GLN A 202 -0.12 -7.20 2.76
CA GLN A 202 1.32 -7.39 2.62
C GLN A 202 2.07 -6.55 3.65
N PRO A 203 3.11 -7.11 4.30
CA PRO A 203 3.98 -6.34 5.17
C PRO A 203 4.78 -5.34 4.32
N VAL A 204 5.02 -4.15 4.87
CA VAL A 204 5.97 -3.20 4.27
C VAL A 204 7.37 -3.76 4.46
N ALA A 205 7.96 -4.27 3.39
CA ALA A 205 9.32 -4.78 3.41
C ALA A 205 10.32 -3.62 3.47
N GLN A 206 11.38 -3.79 4.26
CA GLN A 206 12.48 -2.82 4.32
C GLN A 206 13.20 -2.83 2.97
N ALA A 207 13.40 -1.65 2.36
CA ALA A 207 14.02 -1.52 1.05
C ALA A 207 15.37 -2.25 0.94
N GLY A 208 16.21 -2.15 1.98
CA GLY A 208 17.50 -2.84 2.01
C GLY A 208 17.39 -4.37 2.00
N GLN A 209 16.35 -4.95 2.61
CA GLN A 209 16.14 -6.40 2.57
C GLN A 209 15.72 -6.87 1.17
N ILE A 210 14.85 -6.10 0.50
CA ILE A 210 14.48 -6.38 -0.90
C ILE A 210 15.72 -6.28 -1.79
N GLU A 211 16.55 -5.26 -1.60
CA GLU A 211 17.78 -5.10 -2.37
C GLU A 211 18.71 -6.32 -2.25
N THR A 212 18.92 -6.83 -1.03
CA THR A 212 19.71 -8.05 -0.81
C THR A 212 19.10 -9.24 -1.55
N VAL A 213 17.79 -9.49 -1.40
CA VAL A 213 17.13 -10.62 -2.06
C VAL A 213 17.22 -10.51 -3.59
N VAL A 214 17.04 -9.31 -4.15
CA VAL A 214 17.15 -9.09 -5.59
C VAL A 214 18.58 -9.26 -6.07
N LYS A 215 19.58 -8.82 -5.30
CA LYS A 215 21.01 -9.05 -5.59
C LYS A 215 21.35 -10.54 -5.57
N ASP A 216 20.88 -11.28 -4.58
CA ASP A 216 21.11 -12.71 -4.46
C ASP A 216 20.50 -13.47 -5.65
N ILE A 217 19.27 -13.11 -6.06
CA ILE A 217 18.64 -13.67 -7.26
C ILE A 217 19.47 -13.36 -8.52
N TYR A 218 19.94 -12.12 -8.65
CA TYR A 218 20.78 -11.71 -9.78
C TYR A 218 22.10 -12.50 -9.83
N GLU A 219 22.75 -12.70 -8.68
CA GLU A 219 23.99 -13.48 -8.58
C GLU A 219 23.75 -14.95 -8.93
N GLN A 220 22.66 -15.55 -8.44
CA GLN A 220 22.28 -16.92 -8.81
C GLN A 220 22.04 -17.07 -10.31
N ILE A 221 21.36 -16.12 -10.95
CA ILE A 221 21.15 -16.11 -12.41
C ILE A 221 22.48 -15.96 -13.15
N SER A 222 23.39 -15.11 -12.66
CA SER A 222 24.73 -14.95 -13.23
C SER A 222 25.54 -16.25 -13.16
N ASN A 223 25.51 -16.92 -12.01
CA ASN A 223 26.20 -18.18 -11.80
C ASN A 223 25.62 -19.29 -12.69
N LEU A 224 24.29 -19.37 -12.80
CA LEU A 224 23.62 -20.31 -13.71
C LEU A 224 24.05 -20.09 -15.16
N ASN A 225 24.11 -18.84 -15.61
CA ASN A 225 24.56 -18.49 -16.95
C ASN A 225 26.04 -18.85 -17.19
N SER A 226 26.89 -18.75 -16.18
CA SER A 226 28.31 -19.14 -16.26
C SER A 226 28.48 -20.65 -16.40
N ILE A 227 27.72 -21.42 -15.60
CA ILE A 227 27.70 -22.89 -15.68
C ILE A 227 27.19 -23.33 -17.06
N LEU A 228 26.12 -22.72 -17.54
CA LEU A 228 25.57 -23.03 -18.87
C LEU A 228 26.56 -22.70 -20.00
N ASP A 229 27.28 -21.58 -19.93
CA ASP A 229 28.31 -21.23 -20.93
C ASP A 229 29.47 -22.25 -20.93
N THR A 230 29.90 -22.68 -19.75
CA THR A 230 30.95 -23.70 -19.60
C THR A 230 30.48 -25.03 -20.18
N PHE A 231 29.24 -25.43 -19.91
CA PHE A 231 28.64 -26.64 -20.46
C PHE A 231 28.54 -26.60 -21.99
N ILE A 232 28.02 -25.51 -22.57
CA ILE A 232 27.93 -25.34 -24.03
C ILE A 232 29.32 -25.39 -24.66
N THR A 233 30.32 -24.74 -24.04
CA THR A 233 31.70 -24.74 -24.55
C THR A 233 32.29 -26.15 -24.54
N ALA A 234 32.11 -26.90 -23.45
CA ALA A 234 32.57 -28.29 -23.37
C ALA A 234 31.87 -29.19 -24.41
N GLN A 235 30.58 -28.96 -24.68
CA GLN A 235 29.84 -29.71 -25.71
C GLN A 235 30.35 -29.40 -27.12
N ILE A 236 30.66 -28.14 -27.42
CA ILE A 236 31.27 -27.73 -28.71
C ILE A 236 32.62 -28.43 -28.89
N GLU A 237 33.48 -28.40 -27.87
CA GLU A 237 34.80 -29.05 -27.91
C GLU A 237 34.67 -30.56 -28.11
N PHE A 238 33.80 -31.20 -27.33
CA PHE A 238 33.52 -32.64 -27.46
C PHE A 238 33.00 -32.99 -28.86
N ASN A 239 32.04 -32.23 -29.39
CA ASN A 239 31.51 -32.43 -30.73
C ASN A 239 32.59 -32.23 -31.80
N GLY A 240 33.50 -31.26 -31.62
CA GLY A 240 34.62 -31.02 -32.53
C GLY A 240 35.62 -32.17 -32.58
N GLU A 241 36.01 -32.69 -31.42
CA GLU A 241 36.88 -33.87 -31.32
C GLU A 241 36.17 -35.10 -31.93
N LEU A 242 34.89 -35.29 -31.66
CA LEU A 242 34.12 -36.41 -32.19
C LEU A 242 33.92 -36.34 -33.72
N VAL A 243 33.83 -35.16 -34.31
CA VAL A 243 33.71 -35.04 -35.78
C VAL A 243 35.02 -35.41 -36.49
N THR A 244 36.16 -35.10 -35.88
CA THR A 244 37.48 -35.31 -36.49
C THR A 244 38.15 -36.61 -36.05
N HIS A 245 37.60 -37.30 -35.05
CA HIS A 245 38.15 -38.58 -34.61
C HIS A 245 38.01 -39.65 -35.71
N SER A 246 39.04 -40.48 -35.80
CA SER A 246 39.09 -41.63 -36.68
C SER A 246 39.72 -42.80 -35.95
N HIS A 247 39.31 -44.02 -36.27
CA HIS A 247 39.89 -45.23 -35.72
C HIS A 247 40.81 -45.88 -36.75
N HIS A 248 41.81 -46.59 -36.26
CA HIS A 248 42.56 -47.50 -37.12
C HIS A 248 41.67 -48.67 -37.52
N SER A 249 41.59 -48.94 -38.83
CA SER A 249 40.82 -50.06 -39.36
C SER A 249 41.76 -51.16 -39.80
N ALA A 250 41.64 -52.33 -39.16
CA ALA A 250 42.39 -53.52 -39.55
C ALA A 250 42.15 -53.89 -41.02
N ALA A 251 40.93 -53.65 -41.53
CA ALA A 251 40.58 -53.88 -42.93
C ALA A 251 41.29 -52.90 -43.88
N ILE A 252 41.38 -51.61 -43.55
CA ILE A 252 42.08 -50.63 -44.41
C ILE A 252 43.59 -50.86 -44.34
N GLN A 253 44.12 -51.19 -43.17
CA GLN A 253 45.53 -51.53 -43.00
C GLN A 253 45.93 -52.77 -43.79
N SER A 254 45.11 -53.83 -43.79
CA SER A 254 45.41 -55.05 -44.54
C SER A 254 45.41 -54.79 -46.06
N VAL A 255 44.48 -53.98 -46.57
CA VAL A 255 44.49 -53.56 -47.97
C VAL A 255 45.72 -52.71 -48.30
N GLY A 256 46.16 -51.82 -47.39
CA GLY A 256 47.40 -51.06 -47.55
C GLY A 256 48.65 -51.94 -47.68
N VAL A 257 48.75 -52.99 -46.84
CA VAL A 257 49.84 -53.99 -46.94
C VAL A 257 49.79 -54.71 -48.28
N LEU A 258 48.61 -55.12 -48.74
CA LEU A 258 48.46 -55.85 -50.00
C LEU A 258 48.76 -54.97 -51.22
N ALA A 259 48.39 -53.68 -51.18
CA ALA A 259 48.55 -52.77 -52.31
C ALA A 259 49.98 -52.25 -52.48
N ALA A 260 50.69 -51.96 -51.38
CA ALA A 260 51.99 -51.28 -51.42
C ALA A 260 53.02 -51.79 -50.40
N GLY A 261 52.74 -52.89 -49.69
CA GLY A 261 53.62 -53.44 -48.66
C GLY A 261 53.67 -52.62 -47.35
N ASN A 262 52.80 -51.62 -47.18
CA ASN A 262 52.78 -50.74 -46.01
C ASN A 262 51.34 -50.57 -45.47
N PRO A 263 51.05 -50.89 -44.19
CA PRO A 263 49.70 -50.78 -43.62
C PRO A 263 49.14 -49.36 -43.59
N PHE A 264 49.97 -48.34 -43.79
CA PHE A 264 49.56 -46.94 -43.85
C PHE A 264 49.45 -46.38 -45.28
N ALA A 265 49.63 -47.22 -46.30
CA ALA A 265 49.63 -46.78 -47.70
C ALA A 265 48.28 -46.25 -48.19
N ILE A 266 47.16 -46.66 -47.59
CA ILE A 266 45.81 -46.22 -47.94
C ILE A 266 45.21 -45.52 -46.72
N ASN A 267 44.87 -44.24 -46.87
CA ASN A 267 44.27 -43.39 -45.83
C ASN A 267 44.95 -43.48 -44.45
N GLN A 268 46.29 -43.65 -44.41
CA GLN A 268 47.06 -43.86 -43.18
C GLN A 268 46.51 -45.01 -42.28
N GLY A 269 45.86 -46.01 -42.87
CA GLY A 269 45.28 -47.12 -42.11
C GLY A 269 44.13 -46.71 -41.17
N LYS A 270 43.48 -45.56 -41.42
CA LYS A 270 42.36 -45.01 -40.64
C LYS A 270 41.05 -45.17 -41.39
N THR A 271 39.95 -45.36 -40.65
CA THR A 271 38.58 -45.29 -41.19
C THR A 271 38.33 -43.92 -41.81
N GLU A 272 37.63 -43.90 -42.94
CA GLU A 272 37.11 -42.64 -43.49
C GLU A 272 36.09 -42.04 -42.50
N MET A 273 36.03 -40.71 -42.46
CA MET A 273 35.00 -40.02 -41.66
C MET A 273 33.63 -40.38 -42.22
N SER A 274 32.71 -40.79 -41.35
CA SER A 274 31.31 -40.99 -41.77
C SER A 274 30.69 -39.64 -42.09
N TYR A 275 30.23 -39.47 -43.34
CA TYR A 275 29.50 -38.27 -43.75
C TYR A 275 28.23 -38.05 -42.91
N GLU A 276 27.60 -39.15 -42.46
CA GLU A 276 26.42 -39.16 -41.61
C GLU A 276 26.70 -38.63 -40.20
N LEU A 277 27.96 -38.64 -39.75
CA LEU A 277 28.40 -38.04 -38.47
C LEU A 277 28.95 -36.62 -38.68
N LEU A 278 29.66 -36.38 -39.80
CA LEU A 278 30.27 -35.10 -40.11
C LEU A 278 29.21 -33.99 -40.26
N SER A 279 28.13 -34.25 -41.01
CA SER A 279 27.08 -33.26 -41.26
C SER A 279 26.35 -32.81 -39.97
N PRO A 280 25.78 -33.72 -39.15
CA PRO A 280 25.13 -33.33 -37.91
C PRO A 280 26.10 -32.78 -36.86
N GLY A 281 27.35 -33.25 -36.81
CA GLY A 281 28.35 -32.72 -35.89
C GLY A 281 28.76 -31.28 -36.24
N MET A 282 29.01 -30.99 -37.52
CA MET A 282 29.24 -29.62 -38.00
C MET A 282 28.05 -28.70 -37.72
N LYS A 283 26.82 -29.21 -37.90
CA LYS A 283 25.59 -28.46 -37.61
C LYS A 283 25.39 -28.21 -36.11
N ALA A 284 25.75 -29.16 -35.25
CA ALA A 284 25.71 -29.01 -33.80
C ALA A 284 26.68 -27.90 -33.36
N ILE A 285 27.93 -27.96 -33.82
CA ILE A 285 28.95 -26.94 -33.52
C ILE A 285 28.51 -25.55 -33.99
N SER A 286 27.97 -25.41 -35.21
CA SER A 286 27.53 -24.11 -35.73
C SER A 286 26.37 -23.54 -34.92
N ASN A 287 25.38 -24.37 -34.58
CA ASN A 287 24.19 -23.92 -33.84
C ASN A 287 24.54 -23.54 -32.40
N GLU A 288 25.41 -24.30 -31.73
CA GLU A 288 25.88 -24.00 -30.38
C GLU A 288 26.68 -22.69 -30.33
N TYR A 289 27.51 -22.42 -31.35
CA TYR A 289 28.26 -21.17 -31.46
C TYR A 289 27.35 -19.94 -31.66
N VAL A 290 26.32 -20.07 -32.50
CA VAL A 290 25.31 -19.01 -32.70
C VAL A 290 24.56 -18.72 -31.40
N ALA A 291 24.14 -19.75 -30.67
CA ALA A 291 23.46 -19.59 -29.39
C ALA A 291 24.32 -18.84 -28.35
N LYS A 292 25.64 -19.08 -28.34
CA LYS A 292 26.58 -18.36 -27.47
C LYS A 292 26.66 -16.87 -27.82
N ILE A 293 26.73 -16.54 -29.11
CA ILE A 293 26.75 -15.13 -29.58
C ILE A 293 25.45 -14.42 -29.22
N ASP A 294 24.29 -15.05 -29.42
CA ASP A 294 22.99 -14.48 -29.06
C ASP A 294 22.90 -14.18 -27.56
N GLY A 295 23.40 -15.09 -26.72
CA GLY A 295 23.48 -14.89 -25.26
C GLY A 295 24.36 -13.69 -24.88
N ILE A 296 25.50 -13.51 -25.54
CA ILE A 296 26.38 -12.35 -25.33
C ILE A 296 25.68 -11.06 -25.78
N MET A 297 25.00 -11.07 -26.92
CA MET A 297 24.31 -9.89 -27.43
C MET A 297 23.13 -9.46 -26.54
N GLN A 298 22.36 -10.41 -25.99
CA GLN A 298 21.32 -10.07 -25.02
C GLN A 298 21.91 -9.45 -23.74
N LYS A 299 23.03 -9.98 -23.23
CA LYS A 299 23.74 -9.38 -22.08
C LYS A 299 24.20 -7.96 -22.40
N LEU A 300 24.74 -7.72 -23.60
CA LEU A 300 25.16 -6.40 -24.05
C LEU A 300 23.98 -5.43 -24.16
N GLN A 301 22.85 -5.88 -24.74
CA GLN A 301 21.63 -5.08 -24.85
C GLN A 301 21.08 -4.69 -23.48
N LEU A 302 21.08 -5.62 -22.51
CA LEU A 302 20.68 -5.33 -21.13
C LEU A 302 21.62 -4.34 -20.45
N ALA A 303 22.94 -4.48 -20.65
CA ALA A 303 23.92 -3.55 -20.10
C ALA A 303 23.78 -2.14 -20.70
N VAL A 304 23.61 -2.04 -22.03
CA VAL A 304 23.34 -0.78 -22.73
C VAL A 304 22.01 -0.18 -22.29
N SER A 305 20.97 -1.00 -22.12
CA SER A 305 19.68 -0.54 -21.60
C SER A 305 19.82 -0.01 -20.18
N LYS A 306 20.58 -0.66 -19.30
CA LYS A 306 20.85 -0.17 -17.94
C LYS A 306 21.63 1.15 -17.96
N PHE A 307 22.61 1.29 -18.86
CA PHE A 307 23.39 2.52 -19.03
C PHE A 307 22.53 3.67 -19.58
N ASN A 308 21.56 3.36 -20.43
CA ASN A 308 20.63 4.36 -20.98
C ASN A 308 19.43 4.61 -20.06
N SER A 309 19.08 3.67 -19.18
CA SER A 309 18.00 3.78 -18.20
C SER A 309 18.47 4.27 -16.84
N THR A 310 19.73 4.71 -16.69
CA THR A 310 20.11 5.61 -15.60
C THR A 310 19.53 6.99 -15.88
N ASP A 311 18.21 7.08 -15.93
CA ASP A 311 17.58 8.28 -15.41
C ASP A 311 17.99 8.37 -13.94
N ALA A 312 18.53 9.52 -13.56
CA ALA A 312 19.04 9.77 -12.23
C ALA A 312 17.95 9.53 -11.18
N VAL A 313 17.98 8.39 -10.52
CA VAL A 313 17.23 8.15 -9.30
C VAL A 313 17.94 8.94 -8.18
N GLY A 314 17.69 10.25 -8.13
CA GLY A 314 18.15 11.17 -7.08
C GLY A 314 18.84 12.44 -7.61
N PRO A 315 18.51 13.64 -7.10
CA PRO A 315 18.59 14.88 -7.87
C PRO A 315 19.98 15.52 -7.87
N LYS A 316 20.34 16.20 -8.96
CA LYS A 316 21.55 17.05 -9.04
C LYS A 316 21.53 18.25 -8.08
N ASN A 317 20.40 18.55 -7.41
CA ASN A 317 20.25 19.69 -6.50
C ASN A 317 19.28 19.38 -5.32
N ALA A 318 19.65 18.53 -4.35
CA ALA A 318 18.87 18.36 -3.10
C ALA A 318 19.54 18.99 -1.85
N SER A 319 20.49 19.90 -2.02
CA SER A 319 20.89 20.77 -0.92
C SER A 319 21.66 22.01 -1.39
N SER A 320 21.20 23.16 -0.91
CA SER A 320 21.97 24.27 -0.29
C SER A 320 21.31 25.63 -0.58
N PRO A 321 21.55 26.69 0.22
CA PRO A 321 21.46 26.85 1.67
C PRO A 321 20.41 27.92 2.02
N THR A 322 20.01 27.97 3.30
CA THR A 322 19.22 29.07 3.86
C THR A 322 19.95 30.41 3.73
N PHE A 323 19.40 31.34 2.94
CA PHE A 323 19.73 32.77 3.03
C PHE A 323 18.69 33.45 3.92
N TYR A 324 19.08 33.80 5.15
CA TYR A 324 18.43 34.89 5.87
C TYR A 324 19.12 36.18 5.44
N THR A 325 18.35 37.12 4.89
CA THR A 325 18.74 38.53 4.86
C THR A 325 17.92 39.26 5.92
N THR A 326 18.63 40.11 6.67
CA THR A 326 18.19 40.97 7.77
C THR A 326 17.06 41.92 7.40
#